data_AF-A0A161PGJ0-F1
#
_entry.id   AF-A0A161PGJ0-F1
#
_cell.length_a   1.000
_cell.length_b   1.000
_cell.length_c   1.000
_cell.angle_alpha   90.00
_cell.angle_beta   90.00
_cell.angle_gamma   90.00
#
_symmetry.space_group_name_H-M   'P 1'
#
loop_
_entity.id
_entity.type
_entity.pdbx_description
1 polymer ?
#
loop_
_entity_poly.entity_id
_entity_poly.type
_entity_poly.pdbx_seq_one_letter_code
_entity_poly.pdbx_strand_id
1 'polypeptide(L)'
;MNNQFAMDKNVLKQLHVINNLQTRSESTVQSLYAQAVLEYSLYHYKMERVNEEIERALKEYNREDFLLASSEYQNLLEEHKNGKIISENGYELLLTFD
;
A
#
# COMPACT_ATOMS: atom_id res chain seq x y z
N MET A 1 -19.85 8.84 23.70
CA MET A 1 -18.71 8.03 23.18
C MET A 1 -18.51 8.47 21.74
N ASN A 2 -17.56 9.38 21.49
CA ASN A 2 -17.44 10.09 20.23
C ASN A 2 -16.35 9.47 19.34
N ASN A 3 -16.77 9.16 18.11
CA ASN A 3 -15.99 9.01 16.88
C ASN A 3 -14.70 8.20 16.98
N GLN A 4 -14.85 6.87 17.03
CA GLN A 4 -13.79 5.95 16.61
C GLN A 4 -14.06 5.52 15.16
N PHE A 5 -13.07 5.71 14.30
CA PHE A 5 -13.02 5.30 12.89
C PHE A 5 -13.84 6.18 11.94
N ALA A 6 -13.39 7.41 11.72
CA ALA A 6 -13.59 8.01 10.40
C ALA A 6 -12.78 7.19 9.39
N MET A 7 -13.32 6.04 8.95
CA MET A 7 -12.72 5.24 7.89
C MET A 7 -12.64 6.09 6.63
N ASP A 8 -11.46 6.10 6.03
CA ASP A 8 -11.20 6.79 4.78
C ASP A 8 -12.25 6.38 3.73
N LYS A 9 -12.77 7.36 2.97
CA LYS A 9 -13.75 7.12 1.92
C LYS A 9 -13.21 6.18 0.83
N ASN A 10 -11.89 6.14 0.66
CA ASN A 10 -11.24 5.20 -0.26
C ASN A 10 -11.32 3.76 0.26
N VAL A 11 -11.11 3.56 1.57
CA VAL A 11 -11.27 2.25 2.24
C VAL A 11 -12.73 1.77 2.15
N LEU A 12 -13.70 2.67 2.31
CA LEU A 12 -15.13 2.33 2.16
C LEU A 12 -15.51 1.94 0.72
N LYS A 13 -14.94 2.60 -0.29
CA LYS A 13 -15.14 2.22 -1.70
C LYS A 13 -14.56 0.84 -2.00
N GLN A 14 -13.37 0.54 -1.47
CA GLN A 14 -12.74 -0.78 -1.63
C GLN A 14 -13.54 -1.88 -0.89
N LEU A 15 -14.07 -1.59 0.30
CA LEU A 15 -14.99 -2.47 1.03
C LEU A 15 -16.28 -2.76 0.23
N HIS A 16 -16.78 -1.81 -0.55
CA HIS A 16 -18.00 -2.00 -1.34
C HIS A 16 -17.81 -2.97 -2.52
N VAL A 17 -16.62 -2.94 -3.17
CA VAL A 17 -16.24 -3.94 -4.19
C VAL A 17 -16.17 -5.34 -3.59
N ILE A 18 -15.76 -5.44 -2.32
CA ILE A 18 -15.59 -6.69 -1.58
C ILE A 18 -16.91 -7.23 -1.01
N ASN A 19 -17.87 -6.38 -0.65
CA ASN A 19 -19.19 -6.85 -0.18
C ASN A 19 -19.99 -7.58 -1.27
N ASN A 20 -19.69 -7.36 -2.55
CA ASN A 20 -20.22 -8.17 -3.65
C ASN A 20 -19.65 -9.61 -3.70
N LEU A 21 -18.75 -9.97 -2.79
CA LEU A 21 -18.13 -11.28 -2.67
C LEU A 21 -18.83 -12.22 -1.67
N GLN A 22 -20.10 -11.93 -1.33
CA GLN A 22 -20.91 -12.64 -0.32
C GLN A 22 -21.06 -14.17 -0.51
N THR A 23 -20.52 -14.77 -1.58
CA THR A 23 -20.44 -16.23 -1.77
C THR A 23 -19.10 -16.86 -1.35
N ARG A 24 -18.13 -16.08 -0.84
CA ARG A 24 -16.79 -16.56 -0.47
C ARG A 24 -16.72 -17.06 0.98
N SER A 25 -15.82 -18.00 1.27
CA SER A 25 -15.56 -18.42 2.65
C SER A 25 -14.95 -17.27 3.45
N GLU A 26 -15.39 -17.10 4.70
CA GLU A 26 -14.90 -16.06 5.61
C GLU A 26 -13.37 -16.07 5.75
N SER A 27 -12.77 -17.27 5.77
CA SER A 27 -11.32 -17.48 5.79
C SER A 27 -10.59 -16.88 4.58
N THR A 28 -11.18 -16.99 3.39
CA THR A 28 -10.59 -16.46 2.15
C THR A 28 -10.61 -14.93 2.16
N VAL A 29 -11.72 -14.34 2.63
CA VAL A 29 -11.84 -12.89 2.76
C VAL A 29 -10.84 -12.35 3.80
N GLN A 30 -10.71 -13.03 4.94
CA GLN A 30 -9.74 -12.65 5.98
C GLN A 30 -8.29 -12.79 5.50
N SER A 31 -7.94 -13.84 4.75
CA SER A 31 -6.60 -14.00 4.16
C SER A 31 -6.28 -12.87 3.18
N LEU A 32 -7.19 -12.58 2.23
CA LEU A 32 -7.04 -11.47 1.29
C LEU A 32 -6.93 -10.13 2.02
N TYR A 33 -7.67 -9.94 3.12
CA TYR A 33 -7.57 -8.73 3.92
C TYR A 33 -6.21 -8.61 4.62
N ALA A 34 -5.72 -9.69 5.23
CA ALA A 34 -4.41 -9.70 5.87
C ALA A 34 -3.29 -9.41 4.87
N GLN A 35 -3.36 -10.01 3.67
CA GLN A 35 -2.43 -9.73 2.57
C GLN A 35 -2.52 -8.27 2.14
N ALA A 36 -3.72 -7.73 1.93
CA ALA A 36 -3.91 -6.33 1.53
C ALA A 36 -3.32 -5.37 2.56
N VAL A 37 -3.64 -5.55 3.84
CA VAL A 37 -3.11 -4.72 4.94
C VAL A 37 -1.59 -4.76 4.98
N LEU A 38 -1.00 -5.94 4.82
CA LEU A 38 0.45 -6.11 4.83
C LEU A 38 1.10 -5.40 3.65
N GLU A 39 0.54 -5.52 2.45
CA GLU A 39 1.04 -4.85 1.25
C GLU A 39 0.96 -3.32 1.36
N TYR A 40 -0.17 -2.77 1.83
CA TYR A 40 -0.29 -1.33 2.09
C TYR A 40 0.70 -0.85 3.15
N SER A 41 0.84 -1.59 4.25
CA SER A 41 1.75 -1.22 5.33
C SER A 41 3.21 -1.20 4.84
N LEU A 42 3.60 -2.19 4.04
CA LEU A 42 4.93 -2.25 3.44
C LEU A 42 5.17 -1.11 2.44
N TYR A 43 4.19 -0.82 1.59
CA TYR A 43 4.28 0.27 0.63
C TYR A 43 4.50 1.61 1.34
N HIS A 44 3.65 1.95 2.30
CA HIS A 44 3.76 3.22 3.03
C HIS A 44 5.04 3.31 3.85
N TYR A 45 5.45 2.24 4.53
CA TYR A 45 6.70 2.20 5.27
C TYR A 45 7.92 2.46 4.37
N LYS A 46 7.98 1.80 3.21
CA LYS A 46 9.09 2.01 2.25
C LYS A 46 9.10 3.43 1.70
N MET A 47 7.93 3.95 1.34
CA MET A 47 7.79 5.32 0.85
C MET A 47 8.23 6.36 1.88
N GLU A 48 7.80 6.22 3.13
CA GLU A 48 8.20 7.11 4.22
C GLU A 48 9.70 7.03 4.46
N ARG A 49 10.27 5.82 4.55
CA ARG A 49 11.71 5.62 4.73
C ARG A 49 12.54 6.29 3.63
N VAL A 50 12.19 6.08 2.37
CA VAL A 50 12.96 6.66 1.25
C VAL A 50 12.84 8.19 1.22
N ASN A 51 11.67 8.74 1.57
CA ASN A 51 11.52 10.19 1.70
C ASN A 51 12.40 10.76 2.82
N GLU A 52 12.48 10.09 3.98
CA GLU A 52 13.39 10.48 5.06
C GLU A 52 14.86 10.45 4.64
N GLU A 53 15.25 9.45 3.83
CA GLU A 53 16.61 9.34 3.29
C GLU A 53 16.94 10.47 2.32
N ILE A 54 16.00 10.83 1.44
CA ILE A 54 16.11 11.98 0.55
C ILE A 54 16.26 13.27 1.37
N GLU A 55 15.42 13.48 2.38
CA GLU A 55 15.52 14.66 3.24
C GLU A 55 16.86 14.75 3.97
N ARG A 56 17.35 13.63 4.49
CA ARG A 56 18.66 13.56 5.16
C ARG A 56 19.78 13.91 4.19
N ALA A 57 19.78 13.30 3.00
CA ALA A 57 20.79 13.57 1.98
C ALA A 57 20.81 15.05 1.56
N LEU A 58 19.63 15.68 1.45
CA LEU A 58 19.52 17.11 1.18
C LEU A 58 20.09 17.97 2.32
N LYS A 59 19.79 17.65 3.58
CA LYS A 59 20.31 18.36 4.76
C LYS A 59 21.84 18.27 4.86
N GLU A 60 22.40 17.13 4.47
CA GLU A 60 23.85 16.85 4.52
C GLU A 60 24.58 17.29 3.23
N TYR A 61 23.85 17.82 2.24
CA TYR A 61 24.39 18.13 0.90
C TYR A 61 25.08 16.93 0.24
N ASN A 62 24.68 15.71 0.58
CA ASN A 62 25.24 14.49 0.00
C ASN A 62 24.52 14.14 -1.31
N ARG A 63 25.14 14.50 -2.43
CA ARG A 63 24.60 14.26 -3.76
C ARG A 63 24.48 12.77 -4.10
N GLU A 64 25.40 11.93 -3.64
CA GLU A 64 25.41 10.51 -3.99
C GLU A 64 24.22 9.81 -3.33
N ASP A 65 24.05 10.01 -2.03
CA ASP A 65 22.92 9.46 -1.28
C ASP A 65 21.58 9.98 -1.81
N PHE A 66 21.52 11.26 -2.20
CA PHE A 66 20.31 11.83 -2.79
C PHE A 66 19.93 11.13 -4.11
N LEU A 67 20.90 10.87 -4.98
CA LEU A 67 20.66 10.19 -6.25
C LEU A 67 20.25 8.73 -6.05
N LEU A 68 20.88 8.04 -5.10
CA LEU A 68 20.53 6.66 -4.75
C LEU A 68 19.08 6.58 -4.21
N ALA A 69 18.76 7.40 -3.20
CA ALA A 69 17.43 7.41 -2.61
C ALA A 69 16.35 7.87 -3.60
N SER A 70 16.66 8.85 -4.47
CA SER A 70 15.73 9.27 -5.54
C SER A 70 15.48 8.18 -6.57
N SER A 71 16.50 7.37 -6.90
CA SER A 71 16.32 6.22 -7.78
C SER A 71 15.49 5.13 -7.12
N GLU A 72 15.69 4.87 -5.83
CA GLU A 72 14.86 3.92 -5.07
C GLU A 72 13.40 4.37 -5.02
N TYR A 73 13.17 5.67 -4.77
CA TYR A 73 11.84 6.28 -4.79
C TYR A 73 11.15 6.07 -6.13
N GLN A 74 11.86 6.33 -7.23
CA GLN A 74 11.30 6.17 -8.57
C GLN A 74 11.00 4.71 -8.92
N ASN A 75 11.84 3.78 -8.46
CA ASN A 75 11.59 2.35 -8.61
C ASN A 75 10.33 1.92 -7.83
N LEU A 76 10.15 2.39 -6.60
CA LEU A 76 8.94 2.10 -5.80
C LEU A 76 7.68 2.60 -6.49
N LEU A 77 7.71 3.80 -7.08
CA LEU A 77 6.59 4.33 -7.85
C LEU A 77 6.26 3.46 -9.07
N GLU A 78 7.26 3.10 -9.87
CA GLU A 78 7.03 2.28 -11.08
C GLU A 78 6.57 0.86 -10.73
N GLU A 79 7.09 0.26 -9.64
CA GLU A 79 6.66 -1.05 -9.16
C GLU A 79 5.18 -1.08 -8.76
N HIS A 80 4.65 0.02 -8.22
CA HIS A 80 3.28 0.07 -7.66
C HIS A 80 2.28 0.83 -8.54
N LYS A 81 2.75 1.45 -9.63
CA LYS A 81 1.96 2.27 -10.57
C LYS A 81 0.73 1.57 -11.15
N ASN A 82 0.84 0.28 -11.45
CA ASN A 82 -0.26 -0.50 -12.00
C ASN A 82 -1.07 -1.23 -10.92
N GLY A 83 -0.77 -0.96 -9.65
CA GLY A 83 -1.27 -1.74 -8.54
C GLY A 83 -0.61 -3.13 -8.44
N LYS A 84 -1.06 -3.90 -7.46
CA LYS A 84 -0.58 -5.25 -7.19
C LYS A 84 -1.77 -6.19 -7.04
N ILE A 85 -1.74 -7.31 -7.76
CA ILE A 85 -2.78 -8.33 -7.65
C ILE A 85 -2.37 -9.30 -6.55
N ILE A 86 -3.24 -9.50 -5.57
CA ILE A 86 -3.15 -10.58 -4.59
C ILE A 86 -4.22 -11.63 -4.89
N SER A 87 -3.92 -12.89 -4.62
CA SER A 87 -4.83 -13.99 -4.95
C SER A 87 -4.90 -15.05 -3.86
N GLU A 88 -6.10 -15.53 -3.56
CA GLU A 88 -6.36 -16.59 -2.58
C GLU A 88 -7.52 -17.45 -3.07
N ASN A 89 -7.37 -18.78 -3.03
CA ASN A 89 -8.42 -19.76 -3.37
C ASN A 89 -9.15 -19.48 -4.70
N GLY A 90 -8.40 -19.07 -5.74
CA GLY A 90 -8.95 -18.77 -7.07
C GLY A 90 -9.63 -17.40 -7.18
N TYR A 91 -9.51 -16.56 -6.16
CA TYR A 91 -9.99 -15.19 -6.17
C TYR A 91 -8.84 -14.20 -6.22
N GLU A 92 -9.02 -13.15 -7.01
CA GLU A 92 -8.04 -12.07 -7.16
C GLU A 92 -8.60 -10.76 -6.60
N LEU A 93 -7.73 -9.96 -6.01
CA LEU A 93 -7.99 -8.60 -5.59
C LEU A 93 -6.86 -7.71 -6.11
N LEU A 94 -7.23 -6.68 -6.88
CA LEU A 94 -6.31 -5.63 -7.29
C LEU A 94 -6.19 -4.61 -6.17
N LEU A 95 -4.98 -4.45 -5.64
CA LEU A 95 -4.60 -3.37 -4.74
C LEU A 95 -4.06 -2.20 -5.56
N THR A 96 -4.50 -0.99 -5.24
CA THR A 96 -4.03 0.24 -5.88
C THR A 96 -3.40 1.13 -4.84
N PHE A 97 -2.24 1.69 -5.14
CA PHE A 97 -1.47 2.54 -4.24
C PHE A 97 -1.51 3.97 -4.79
N ASP A 98 -1.85 4.93 -3.93
CA ASP A 98 -1.96 6.37 -4.28
C ASP A 98 -0.60 7.08 -4.25
#